data_AF-A0A2V4NWA3-F1
#
_entry.id   AF-A0A2V4NWA3-F1
#
_cell.length_a   1.000
_cell.length_b   1.000
_cell.length_c   1.000
_cell.angle_alpha   90.00
_cell.angle_beta   90.00
_cell.angle_gamma   90.00
#
_symmetry.space_group_name_H-M   'P 1'
#
loop_
_entity.id
_entity.type
_entity.pdbx_description
1 polymer ?
#
loop_
_entity_poly.entity_id
_entity_poly.type
_entity_poly.pdbx_seq_one_letter_code
_entity_poly.pdbx_strand_id
1 'polypeptide(L)'
;MLTMQTDGNLVLYALNIQNTPTSQALWSTNTSGNPGAYATMQTDGNLVVYKPDFAYTTPGTSANALWSSATPNNPAAVAKIQDDCNFVIYNTTGTPVWNTHTYNPNP
;
A
#
# COMPACT_ATOMS: atom_id res chain seq x y z
N MET A 1 -2.00 3.26 10.35
CA MET A 1 -1.69 4.35 9.40
C MET A 1 -0.92 3.78 8.23
N LEU A 2 -1.31 4.08 6.99
CA LEU A 2 -0.55 3.70 5.79
C LEU A 2 0.18 4.94 5.27
N THR A 3 1.50 4.85 5.12
CA THR A 3 2.35 6.00 4.78
C THR A 3 3.28 5.68 3.63
N MET A 4 3.23 6.50 2.59
CA MET A 4 4.29 6.57 1.58
C MET A 4 5.44 7.40 2.14
N GLN A 5 6.53 6.75 2.52
CA GLN A 5 7.68 7.40 3.15
C GLN A 5 8.56 8.14 2.13
N THR A 6 9.36 9.08 2.63
CA THR A 6 10.27 9.90 1.79
C THR A 6 11.37 9.09 1.12
N ASP A 7 11.74 7.94 1.68
CA ASP A 7 12.72 7.02 1.10
C ASP A 7 12.14 6.16 -0.05
N GLY A 8 10.84 6.30 -0.32
CA GLY A 8 10.14 5.56 -1.35
C GLY A 8 9.50 4.27 -0.89
N ASN A 9 9.45 3.98 0.41
CA ASN A 9 8.75 2.79 0.91
C ASN A 9 7.30 3.08 1.33
N LEU A 10 6.35 2.29 0.85
CA LEU A 10 4.98 2.28 1.41
C LEU A 10 4.94 1.34 2.62
N VAL A 11 4.56 1.87 3.78
CA VAL A 11 4.59 1.15 5.07
C VAL A 11 3.26 1.28 5.80
N LEU A 12 2.78 0.15 6.32
CA LEU A 12 1.66 0.09 7.25
C LEU A 12 2.19 0.10 8.69
N TYR A 13 1.71 1.05 9.48
CA TYR A 13 2.04 1.22 10.89
C TYR A 13 0.84 0.97 11.80
N ALA A 14 1.05 0.23 12.89
CA ALA A 14 0.15 0.22 14.03
C ALA A 14 0.30 1.56 14.76
N LEU A 15 -0.82 2.23 15.02
CA LEU A 15 -0.82 3.41 15.88
C LEU A 15 -0.81 2.93 17.34
N ASN A 16 0.29 3.15 18.03
CA ASN A 16 0.35 2.91 19.47
C ASN A 16 -0.51 3.95 20.19
N ILE A 17 -1.58 3.50 20.83
CA ILE A 17 -2.48 4.29 21.70
C ILE A 17 -2.05 4.24 23.18
N GLN A 18 -1.05 3.43 23.51
CA GLN A 18 -0.31 3.50 24.78
C GLN A 18 0.84 4.50 24.58
N ASN A 19 1.26 5.22 25.63
CA ASN A 19 2.25 6.31 25.64
C ASN A 19 3.69 5.91 25.20
N THR A 20 3.86 5.06 24.18
CA THR A 20 5.12 4.77 23.51
C THR A 20 5.24 5.66 22.27
N PRO A 21 6.34 6.44 22.15
CA PRO A 21 6.44 7.52 21.15
C PRO A 21 6.63 7.05 19.70
N THR A 22 6.66 5.75 19.42
CA THR A 22 6.95 5.21 18.08
C THR A 22 5.87 4.23 17.64
N SER A 23 5.23 4.52 16.50
CA SER A 23 4.35 3.57 15.80
C SER A 23 5.14 2.33 15.36
N GLN A 24 4.57 1.13 15.52
CA GLN A 24 5.20 -0.13 15.10
C GLN A 24 4.95 -0.37 13.61
N ALA A 25 5.99 -0.65 12.82
CA ALA A 25 5.83 -1.07 11.44
C ALA A 25 5.28 -2.51 11.39
N LEU A 26 4.17 -2.73 10.69
CA LEU A 26 3.51 -4.02 10.55
C LEU A 26 3.82 -4.70 9.22
N TRP A 27 3.88 -3.92 8.14
CA TRP A 27 4.12 -4.40 6.80
C TRP A 27 4.76 -3.30 5.94
N SER A 28 5.55 -3.69 4.93
CA SER A 28 6.02 -2.74 3.92
C SER A 28 6.18 -3.36 2.54
N THR A 29 6.15 -2.51 1.51
CA THR A 29 6.42 -2.90 0.12
C THR A 29 7.90 -3.21 -0.15
N ASN A 30 8.81 -2.88 0.77
CA ASN A 30 10.25 -3.00 0.62
C ASN A 30 10.80 -2.26 -0.62
N THR A 31 10.28 -1.06 -0.88
CA THR A 31 10.64 -0.23 -2.05
C THR A 31 11.54 0.96 -1.69
N SER A 32 12.15 0.94 -0.49
CA SER A 32 13.10 1.98 -0.06
C SER A 32 14.28 2.15 -1.03
N GLY A 33 14.84 3.36 -1.06
CA GLY A 33 15.88 3.75 -2.03
C GLY A 33 15.30 4.34 -3.33
N ASN A 34 13.99 4.60 -3.37
CA ASN A 34 13.30 5.20 -4.51
C ASN A 34 12.61 6.52 -4.10
N PRO A 35 13.36 7.55 -3.67
CA PRO A 35 12.77 8.79 -3.15
C PRO A 35 11.88 9.47 -4.19
N GLY A 36 10.66 9.83 -3.78
CA GLY A 36 9.63 10.36 -4.68
C GLY A 36 8.74 9.30 -5.34
N ALA A 37 8.93 8.01 -5.01
CA ALA A 37 7.99 6.97 -5.38
C ALA A 37 6.59 7.27 -4.83
N TYR A 38 5.58 6.76 -5.54
CA TYR A 38 4.18 6.99 -5.17
C TYR A 38 3.38 5.70 -5.30
N ALA A 39 2.38 5.56 -4.45
CA ALA A 39 1.42 4.46 -4.49
C ALA A 39 0.11 4.95 -5.14
N THR A 40 -0.49 4.11 -5.98
CA THR A 40 -1.80 4.39 -6.59
C THR A 40 -2.66 3.14 -6.65
N MET A 41 -3.93 3.29 -6.29
CA MET A 41 -4.95 2.28 -6.58
C MET A 41 -5.44 2.53 -8.01
N GLN A 42 -5.08 1.63 -8.92
CA GLN A 42 -5.40 1.75 -10.34
C GLN A 42 -6.86 1.36 -10.60
N THR A 43 -7.41 1.85 -11.72
CA THR A 43 -8.80 1.59 -12.13
C THR A 43 -9.08 0.12 -12.43
N ASP A 44 -8.05 -0.65 -12.75
CA ASP A 44 -8.12 -2.10 -13.00
C ASP A 44 -8.16 -2.95 -11.72
N GLY A 45 -8.05 -2.31 -10.55
CA GLY A 45 -8.07 -2.98 -9.25
C GLY A 45 -6.71 -3.34 -8.68
N ASN A 46 -5.63 -2.90 -9.30
CA ASN A 46 -4.29 -3.15 -8.80
C ASN A 46 -3.77 -1.99 -7.95
N LEU A 47 -3.23 -2.28 -6.77
CA LEU A 47 -2.47 -1.29 -5.99
C LEU A 47 -1.00 -1.42 -6.38
N VAL A 48 -0.40 -0.33 -6.86
CA VAL A 48 0.97 -0.34 -7.36
C VAL A 48 1.78 0.79 -6.76
N VAL A 49 3.03 0.49 -6.39
CA VAL A 49 4.05 1.50 -6.10
C VAL A 49 4.88 1.69 -7.36
N TYR A 50 4.97 2.92 -7.83
CA TYR A 50 5.77 3.31 -8.99
C TYR A 50 7.01 4.08 -8.57
N LYS A 51 8.06 3.97 -9.40
CA LYS A 51 9.19 4.90 -9.39
C LYS A 51 8.70 6.35 -9.50
N PRO A 52 9.50 7.32 -9.06
CA PRO A 52 9.21 8.72 -9.29
C PRO A 52 9.08 8.99 -10.79
N ASP A 53 7.97 9.62 -11.21
CA ASP A 53 7.81 10.15 -12.56
C ASP A 53 7.58 11.66 -12.47
N PHE A 54 8.67 12.39 -12.27
CA PHE A 54 8.64 13.86 -12.16
C PHE A 54 8.24 14.55 -13.47
N ALA A 55 8.37 13.85 -14.61
CA ALA A 55 8.06 14.39 -15.92
C ALA A 55 6.65 13.99 -16.41
N TYR A 56 5.91 13.15 -15.66
CA TYR A 56 4.60 12.61 -16.04
C TYR A 56 4.58 12.01 -17.46
N THR A 57 5.71 11.45 -17.91
CA THR A 57 5.85 10.99 -19.30
C THR A 57 5.38 9.56 -19.48
N THR A 58 5.45 8.72 -18.44
CA THR A 58 5.02 7.32 -18.47
C THR A 58 4.44 6.87 -17.12
N PRO A 59 3.45 7.62 -16.57
CA PRO A 59 2.86 7.26 -15.30
C PRO A 59 2.14 5.92 -15.42
N GLY A 60 2.23 5.09 -14.40
CA GLY A 60 1.44 3.87 -14.35
C GLY A 60 1.90 2.72 -15.25
N THR A 61 3.08 2.80 -15.89
CA THR A 61 3.57 1.72 -16.78
C THR A 61 4.30 0.63 -16.01
N SER A 62 4.20 -0.63 -16.48
CA SER A 62 4.87 -1.78 -15.86
C SER A 62 6.40 -1.61 -15.76
N ALA A 63 7.01 -0.88 -16.68
CA ALA A 63 8.44 -0.58 -16.67
C ALA A 63 8.90 0.24 -15.44
N ASN A 64 7.98 1.01 -14.86
CA ASN A 64 8.24 1.86 -13.70
C ASN A 64 7.69 1.28 -12.39
N ALA A 65 7.05 0.11 -12.42
CA ALA A 65 6.49 -0.51 -11.22
C ALA A 65 7.61 -1.04 -10.30
N LEU A 66 7.56 -0.68 -9.03
CA LEU A 66 8.45 -1.19 -7.97
C LEU A 66 7.80 -2.34 -7.19
N TRP A 67 6.50 -2.26 -6.97
CA TRP A 67 5.73 -3.28 -6.25
C TRP A 67 4.27 -3.27 -6.72
N SER A 68 3.59 -4.41 -6.66
CA SER A 68 2.19 -4.59 -7.07
C SER A 68 1.47 -5.56 -6.14
N SER A 69 0.20 -5.29 -5.81
CA SER A 69 -0.67 -6.24 -5.08
C SER A 69 -1.04 -7.46 -5.93
N ALA A 70 -0.74 -7.44 -7.22
CA ALA A 70 -1.07 -8.49 -8.19
C ALA A 70 -2.57 -8.79 -8.25
N THR A 71 -3.40 -7.73 -8.17
CA THR A 71 -4.86 -7.82 -8.25
C THR A 71 -5.48 -7.14 -9.50
N PRO A 72 -4.82 -7.12 -10.68
CA PRO A 72 -5.48 -6.60 -11.88
C PRO A 72 -6.73 -7.44 -12.20
N ASN A 73 -7.67 -6.87 -12.95
CA ASN A 73 -8.98 -7.44 -13.28
C ASN A 73 -10.01 -7.41 -12.14
N ASN A 74 -9.83 -6.53 -11.16
CA ASN A 74 -10.83 -6.22 -10.14
C ASN A 74 -11.25 -4.75 -10.27
N PRO A 75 -11.87 -4.35 -11.39
CA PRO A 75 -12.14 -2.94 -11.66
C PRO A 75 -12.95 -2.30 -10.54
N ALA A 76 -12.60 -1.06 -10.21
CA ALA A 76 -13.17 -0.32 -9.08
C ALA A 76 -13.00 -0.99 -7.70
N ALA A 77 -12.04 -1.90 -7.54
CA ALA A 77 -11.62 -2.35 -6.22
C ALA A 77 -11.12 -1.18 -5.37
N VAL A 78 -11.29 -1.31 -4.06
CA VAL A 78 -10.91 -0.29 -3.09
C VAL A 78 -9.98 -0.87 -2.04
N ALA A 79 -8.96 -0.11 -1.66
CA ALA A 79 -8.07 -0.46 -0.58
C ALA A 79 -8.55 0.18 0.73
N LYS A 80 -8.59 -0.58 1.82
CA LYS A 80 -9.08 -0.15 3.13
C LYS A 80 -8.14 -0.57 4.23
N ILE A 81 -7.87 0.34 5.17
CA ILE A 81 -7.29 0.00 6.46
C ILE A 81 -8.46 -0.38 7.37
N GLN A 82 -8.34 -1.51 8.06
CA GLN A 82 -9.31 -2.03 8.99
C GLN A 82 -8.90 -1.77 10.44
N ASP A 83 -9.86 -1.84 11.36
CA ASP A 83 -9.63 -1.60 12.81
C ASP A 83 -8.75 -2.69 13.46
N ASP A 84 -8.64 -3.85 12.83
CA ASP A 84 -7.78 -4.97 13.26
C ASP A 84 -6.32 -4.82 12.79
N CYS A 85 -5.94 -3.64 12.30
CA CYS A 85 -4.63 -3.33 11.73
C CYS A 85 -4.29 -4.08 10.43
N ASN A 86 -5.29 -4.57 9.70
CA ASN A 86 -5.11 -5.12 8.37
C ASN A 86 -5.29 -4.06 7.28
N PHE A 87 -4.56 -4.19 6.18
CA PHE A 87 -4.78 -3.41 4.97
C PHE A 87 -5.19 -4.35 3.83
N VAL A 88 -6.39 -4.12 3.31
CA VAL A 88 -7.11 -5.08 2.46
C VAL A 88 -7.61 -4.40 1.20
N ILE A 89 -7.50 -5.11 0.07
CA ILE A 89 -8.14 -4.73 -1.18
C ILE A 89 -9.40 -5.55 -1.33
N TYR A 90 -10.53 -4.86 -1.51
CA TYR A 90 -11.83 -5.46 -1.76
C TYR A 90 -12.28 -5.18 -3.17
N ASN A 91 -12.78 -6.20 -3.87
CA ASN A 91 -13.48 -6.00 -5.13
C ASN A 91 -14.88 -5.38 -4.89
N THR A 92 -15.62 -5.11 -5.96
CA THR A 92 -16.95 -4.46 -5.89
C THR A 92 -18.02 -5.29 -5.18
N THR A 93 -17.83 -6.61 -5.05
CA THR A 93 -18.75 -7.49 -4.31
C THR A 93 -18.44 -7.55 -2.82
N GLY A 94 -17.41 -6.83 -2.35
CA GLY A 94 -16.95 -6.88 -0.96
C GLY A 94 -16.09 -8.10 -0.64
N THR A 95 -15.63 -8.84 -1.64
CA THR A 95 -14.72 -9.98 -1.45
C THR A 95 -13.28 -9.47 -1.32
N PRO A 96 -12.53 -9.88 -0.28
CA PRO A 96 -11.12 -9.55 -0.17
C PRO A 96 -10.33 -10.30 -1.25
N VAL A 97 -9.53 -9.57 -2.04
CA VAL A 97 -8.69 -10.13 -3.11
C VAL A 97 -7.20 -10.08 -2.79
N TRP A 98 -6.80 -9.26 -1.82
CA TRP A 98 -5.45 -9.20 -1.28
C TRP A 98 -5.47 -8.58 0.12
N ASN A 99 -4.52 -8.96 0.99
CA ASN A 99 -4.32 -8.32 2.30
C ASN A 99 -2.88 -8.42 2.81
N THR A 100 -2.51 -7.56 3.77
CA THR A 100 -1.17 -7.53 4.39
C THR A 100 -0.92 -8.68 5.38
N HIS A 101 -1.95 -9.44 5.76
CA HIS A 101 -1.90 -10.49 6.80
C HIS A 101 -1.43 -9.97 8.16
N THR A 102 -1.71 -8.70 8.45
CA THR A 102 -1.32 -8.04 9.70
C THR A 102 -2.48 -7.92 10.70
N TYR A 103 -3.57 -8.68 10.48
CA TYR A 103 -4.75 -8.66 11.35
C TYR A 103 -4.38 -9.11 12.78
N ASN A 104 -4.90 -8.39 13.77
CA ASN A 104 -4.66 -8.61 15.21
C ASN A 104 -3.18 -8.72 15.60
N PRO A 105 -2.33 -7.75 15.22
CA PRO A 105 -0.96 -7.73 15.70
C PRO A 105 -1.02 -7.40 17.19
N ASN A 106 -0.35 -8.20 18.02
CA ASN A 106 -0.29 -7.98 19.47
C ASN A 106 0.64 -6.77 19.71
N PRO A 107 0.13 -5.56 20.03
CA PRO A 107 0.95 -4.35 20.16
C PRO A 107 1.71 -4.32 21.50
#